data_AF-A0A2S1LNZ4-F1
#
_entry.id   AF-A0A2S1LNZ4-F1
#
_cell.length_a   1.000
_cell.length_b   1.000
_cell.length_c   1.000
_cell.angle_alpha   90.00
_cell.angle_beta   90.00
_cell.angle_gamma   90.00
#
_symmetry.space_group_name_H-M   'P 1'
#
loop_
_entity.id
_entity.type
_entity.pdbx_description
1 polymer ?
#
loop_
_entity_poly.entity_id
_entity_poly.type
_entity_poly.pdbx_seq_one_letter_code
_entity_poly.pdbx_strand_id
1 'polypeptide(L)'
;MMKAITCPYAWDCGITFEPEALSNHNLDFLQTATEKRMTFMMLDCPHCSREFNFDTVAWQATGMGYTDPAIPVAKQKKTVPQLKAILKKAKIEIPAPYLDYLNSGHFRPELTVFESEAHFIVYDLAELCEPTVVDGKSYLTVAQLKGFAHSLAALFPFPKKDTSEFTWAMLSECLVIGYEGTRLLFIDCRDNNDLWIFHPDGGDVEQTHLTITALSEQTP
;
A
#
# COMPACT_ATOMS: atom_id res chain seq x y z
N MET A 1 21.69 -34.19 -28.75
CA MET A 1 22.04 -33.56 -27.45
C MET A 1 21.32 -32.24 -27.39
N MET A 2 20.52 -32.03 -26.34
CA MET A 2 19.87 -30.74 -26.11
C MET A 2 20.93 -29.70 -25.71
N LYS A 3 20.68 -28.41 -25.97
CA LYS A 3 21.63 -27.35 -25.61
C LYS A 3 21.55 -27.07 -24.11
N ALA A 4 22.63 -26.58 -23.51
CA ALA A 4 22.62 -26.14 -22.13
C ALA A 4 21.54 -25.07 -21.85
N ILE A 5 21.05 -25.03 -20.62
CA ILE A 5 20.03 -24.10 -20.14
C ILE A 5 20.69 -23.19 -19.10
N THR A 6 20.38 -21.90 -19.14
CA THR A 6 20.89 -20.93 -18.15
C THR A 6 19.76 -20.51 -17.23
N CYS A 7 19.98 -20.58 -15.92
CA CYS A 7 19.04 -20.06 -14.93
C CYS A 7 18.84 -18.55 -15.14
N PRO A 8 17.59 -18.05 -15.25
CA PRO A 8 17.34 -16.64 -15.60
C PRO A 8 17.57 -15.67 -14.44
N TYR A 9 17.78 -16.18 -13.22
CA TYR A 9 18.04 -15.36 -12.03
C TYR A 9 19.54 -15.09 -11.89
N ALA A 10 20.12 -14.29 -12.79
CA ALA A 10 21.57 -14.00 -12.79
C ALA A 10 22.08 -13.35 -11.50
N TRP A 11 21.20 -12.65 -10.78
CA TRP A 11 21.48 -12.00 -9.50
C TRP A 11 21.55 -12.98 -8.31
N ASP A 12 21.08 -14.22 -8.47
CA ASP A 12 21.05 -15.25 -7.41
C ASP A 12 21.83 -16.51 -7.80
N CYS A 13 21.58 -17.01 -9.01
CA CYS A 13 22.10 -18.26 -9.51
C CYS A 13 22.84 -18.04 -10.83
N GLY A 14 22.11 -17.75 -11.92
CA GLY A 14 22.71 -17.51 -13.24
C GLY A 14 23.48 -18.70 -13.84
N ILE A 15 23.47 -19.86 -13.19
CA ILE A 15 24.27 -21.02 -13.62
C ILE A 15 23.72 -21.59 -14.92
N THR A 16 24.63 -21.89 -15.84
CA THR A 16 24.37 -22.69 -17.04
C THR A 16 24.60 -24.16 -16.72
N PHE A 17 23.63 -25.01 -17.02
CA PHE A 17 23.66 -26.44 -16.75
C PHE A 17 23.13 -27.24 -17.94
N GLU A 18 23.56 -28.49 -18.05
CA GLU A 18 23.04 -29.42 -19.06
C GLU A 18 21.65 -29.94 -18.64
N PRO A 19 20.73 -30.19 -19.59
CA PRO A 19 19.38 -30.67 -19.28
C PRO A 19 19.33 -31.93 -18.40
N GLU A 20 20.34 -32.80 -18.49
CA GLU A 20 20.48 -34.01 -17.68
C GLU A 20 20.68 -33.73 -16.18
N ALA A 21 21.02 -32.50 -15.80
CA ALA A 21 21.08 -32.07 -14.41
C ALA A 21 19.70 -31.80 -13.80
N LEU A 22 18.64 -31.71 -14.61
CA LEU A 22 17.26 -31.55 -14.13
C LEU A 22 16.80 -32.80 -13.36
N SER A 23 15.76 -32.65 -12.56
CA SER A 23 15.04 -33.81 -12.02
C SER A 23 14.49 -34.67 -13.17
N ASN A 24 14.34 -35.98 -12.94
CA ASN A 24 13.78 -36.89 -13.94
C ASN A 24 12.43 -36.38 -14.49
N HIS A 25 11.58 -35.85 -13.61
CA HIS A 25 10.29 -35.26 -14.01
C HIS A 25 10.45 -34.08 -14.98
N ASN A 26 11.33 -33.13 -14.66
CA ASN A 26 11.57 -31.94 -15.48
C ASN A 26 12.29 -32.29 -16.79
N LEU A 27 13.17 -33.30 -16.78
CA LEU A 27 13.82 -33.80 -17.99
C LEU A 27 12.82 -34.47 -18.95
N ASP A 28 11.96 -35.36 -18.44
CA ASP A 28 10.92 -36.02 -19.25
C ASP A 28 9.93 -34.99 -19.83
N PHE A 29 9.57 -33.98 -19.02
CA PHE A 29 8.70 -32.90 -19.46
C PHE A 29 9.38 -32.03 -20.53
N LEU A 30 10.67 -31.69 -20.38
CA LEU A 30 11.44 -30.93 -21.37
C LEU A 30 11.55 -31.66 -22.71
N GLN A 31 11.77 -32.98 -22.70
CA GLN A 31 11.81 -33.79 -23.91
C GLN A 31 10.46 -33.71 -24.66
N THR A 32 9.37 -33.96 -23.94
CA THR A 32 8.00 -33.88 -24.51
C THR A 32 7.67 -32.48 -25.02
N ALA A 33 8.04 -31.44 -24.26
CA ALA A 33 7.80 -30.05 -24.62
C ALA A 33 8.58 -29.63 -25.86
N THR A 34 9.82 -30.12 -26.01
CA THR A 34 10.67 -29.89 -27.18
C THR A 34 10.07 -30.53 -28.43
N GLU A 35 9.62 -31.79 -28.34
CA GLU A 35 8.93 -32.49 -29.44
C GLU A 35 7.66 -31.76 -29.89
N LYS A 36 6.91 -31.22 -28.92
CA LYS A 36 5.66 -30.48 -29.15
C LYS A 36 5.87 -29.00 -29.47
N ARG A 37 7.12 -28.51 -29.51
CA ARG A 37 7.49 -27.10 -29.75
C ARG A 37 6.75 -26.13 -28.83
N MET A 38 6.65 -26.47 -27.55
CA MET A 38 6.00 -25.62 -26.55
C MET A 38 6.82 -24.36 -26.28
N THR A 39 6.20 -23.20 -26.36
CA THR A 39 6.84 -21.90 -26.06
C THR A 39 6.69 -21.49 -24.59
N PHE A 40 6.03 -22.31 -23.78
CA PHE A 40 5.79 -22.08 -22.37
C PHE A 40 5.82 -23.41 -21.62
N MET A 41 6.73 -23.52 -20.65
CA MET A 41 6.79 -24.63 -19.70
C MET A 41 7.49 -24.16 -18.42
N MET A 42 7.13 -24.76 -17.29
CA MET A 42 7.77 -24.46 -16.01
C MET A 42 8.82 -25.51 -15.71
N LEU A 43 10.00 -25.07 -15.29
CA LEU A 43 11.13 -25.90 -14.90
C LEU A 43 11.73 -25.39 -13.59
N ASP A 44 12.21 -26.31 -12.76
CA ASP A 44 12.99 -25.96 -11.57
C ASP A 44 14.48 -25.97 -11.89
N CYS A 45 15.20 -24.94 -11.43
CA CYS A 45 16.65 -24.93 -11.51
C CYS A 45 17.22 -25.98 -10.54
N PRO A 46 18.10 -26.90 -10.99
CA PRO A 46 18.65 -27.93 -10.12
C PRO A 46 19.63 -27.38 -9.07
N HIS A 47 20.08 -26.13 -9.23
CA HIS A 47 21.06 -25.49 -8.33
C HIS A 47 20.42 -24.61 -7.26
N CYS A 48 19.37 -23.84 -7.60
CA CYS A 48 18.72 -22.93 -6.66
C CYS A 48 17.26 -23.27 -6.36
N SER A 49 16.73 -24.34 -6.96
CA SER A 49 15.35 -24.82 -6.79
C SER A 49 14.26 -23.81 -7.14
N ARG A 50 14.60 -22.68 -7.77
CA ARG A 50 13.62 -21.72 -8.26
C ARG A 50 12.99 -22.21 -9.55
N GLU A 51 11.68 -22.09 -9.61
CA GLU A 51 10.90 -22.30 -10.83
C GLU A 51 11.14 -21.14 -11.81
N PHE A 52 11.25 -21.44 -13.10
CA PHE A 52 11.30 -20.46 -14.18
C PHE A 52 10.50 -20.94 -15.41
N ASN A 53 10.07 -20.00 -16.25
CA ASN A 53 9.45 -20.32 -17.53
C ASN A 53 10.53 -20.55 -18.60
N PHE A 54 10.35 -21.57 -19.44
CA PHE A 54 11.26 -21.92 -20.52
C PHE A 54 10.53 -22.02 -21.86
N ASP A 55 11.14 -21.46 -22.91
CA ASP A 55 10.66 -21.56 -24.29
C ASP A 55 11.55 -22.56 -25.05
N THR A 56 11.00 -23.70 -25.48
CA THR A 56 11.75 -24.73 -26.20
C THR A 56 12.05 -24.39 -27.66
N VAL A 57 11.37 -23.39 -28.22
CA VAL A 57 11.57 -22.91 -29.60
C VAL A 57 12.66 -21.83 -29.62
N ALA A 58 12.58 -20.84 -28.73
CA ALA A 58 13.61 -19.81 -28.57
C ALA A 58 14.85 -20.34 -27.82
N TRP A 59 14.69 -21.44 -27.09
CA TRP A 59 15.68 -22.00 -26.17
C TRP A 59 16.13 -21.00 -25.09
N GLN A 60 15.15 -20.36 -24.46
CA GLN A 60 15.40 -19.26 -23.52
C GLN A 60 14.61 -19.43 -22.23
N ALA A 61 15.28 -19.22 -21.10
CA ALA A 61 14.66 -19.15 -19.79
C ALA A 61 14.27 -17.71 -19.45
N THR A 62 13.12 -17.55 -18.78
CA THR A 62 12.59 -16.29 -18.28
C THR A 62 12.18 -16.46 -16.82
N GLY A 63 12.63 -15.56 -15.96
CA GLY A 63 12.29 -15.62 -14.54
C GLY A 63 10.79 -15.36 -14.33
N MET A 64 10.19 -16.12 -13.42
CA MET A 64 8.83 -15.90 -12.91
C MET A 64 8.87 -15.59 -11.41
N GLY A 65 8.02 -14.68 -10.95
CA GLY A 65 7.74 -14.47 -9.52
C GLY A 65 8.87 -13.88 -8.66
N TYR A 66 10.11 -13.83 -9.14
CA TYR A 66 11.26 -13.29 -8.43
C TYR A 66 11.89 -12.13 -9.20
N THR A 67 12.00 -10.98 -8.55
CA THR A 67 12.68 -9.79 -9.06
C THR A 67 14.03 -9.66 -8.38
N ASP A 68 15.01 -9.12 -9.11
CA ASP A 68 16.29 -8.74 -8.53
C ASP A 68 16.06 -7.73 -7.38
N PRO A 69 16.44 -8.05 -6.14
CA PRO A 69 16.26 -7.14 -5.02
C PRO A 69 17.08 -5.84 -5.14
N ALA A 70 18.12 -5.83 -5.99
CA ALA A 70 18.93 -4.65 -6.26
C ALA A 70 18.30 -3.71 -7.30
N ILE A 71 17.28 -4.14 -8.04
CA ILE A 71 16.54 -3.29 -8.97
C ILE A 71 15.34 -2.71 -8.22
N PRO A 72 15.30 -1.40 -7.96
CA PRO A 72 14.10 -0.77 -7.42
C PRO A 72 12.99 -0.94 -8.46
N VAL A 73 12.03 -1.81 -8.18
CA VAL A 73 10.80 -1.85 -8.96
C VAL A 73 10.08 -0.56 -8.66
N ALA A 74 10.25 0.45 -9.53
CA ALA A 74 9.50 1.69 -9.43
C ALA A 74 8.01 1.32 -9.49
N LYS A 75 7.32 1.38 -8.34
CA LYS A 75 5.87 1.19 -8.29
C LYS A 75 5.28 2.21 -9.27
N GLN A 76 4.63 1.70 -10.32
CA GLN A 76 4.00 2.55 -11.31
C GLN A 76 3.00 3.45 -10.56
N LYS A 77 3.23 4.76 -10.58
CA LYS A 77 2.36 5.71 -9.86
C LYS A 77 0.94 5.58 -10.42
N LYS A 78 -0.01 5.31 -9.54
CA LYS A 78 -1.43 5.22 -9.91
C LYS A 78 -1.92 6.59 -10.39
N THR A 79 -2.74 6.60 -11.42
CA THR A 79 -3.37 7.83 -11.93
C THR A 79 -4.52 8.27 -11.02
N VAL A 80 -4.89 9.55 -11.04
CA VAL A 80 -6.04 10.08 -10.27
C VAL A 80 -7.34 9.28 -10.50
N PRO A 81 -7.71 8.87 -11.73
CA PRO A 81 -8.87 8.00 -11.95
C PRO A 81 -8.75 6.64 -11.25
N GLN A 82 -7.56 6.04 -11.22
CA GLN A 82 -7.32 4.76 -10.52
C GLN A 82 -7.43 4.93 -9.00
N LEU A 83 -6.90 6.04 -8.46
CA LEU A 83 -7.01 6.37 -7.03
C LEU A 83 -8.48 6.59 -6.62
N LYS A 84 -9.24 7.34 -7.42
CA LYS A 84 -10.69 7.51 -7.21
C LYS A 84 -11.45 6.18 -7.26
N ALA A 85 -11.06 5.26 -8.14
CA ALA A 85 -11.66 3.93 -8.20
C ALA A 85 -11.37 3.10 -6.93
N ILE A 86 -10.18 3.24 -6.33
CA ILE A 86 -9.85 2.60 -5.05
C ILE A 86 -10.76 3.12 -3.93
N LEU A 87 -10.88 4.44 -3.78
CA LEU A 87 -11.75 5.07 -2.78
C LEU A 87 -13.21 4.65 -2.96
N LYS A 88 -13.71 4.65 -4.20
CA LYS A 88 -15.06 4.19 -4.52
C LYS A 88 -15.30 2.73 -4.14
N LYS A 89 -14.33 1.84 -4.43
CA LYS A 89 -14.42 0.43 -4.05
C LYS A 89 -14.44 0.25 -2.53
N ALA A 90 -13.70 1.07 -1.81
CA ALA A 90 -13.68 1.09 -0.35
C ALA A 90 -14.90 1.81 0.27
N LYS A 91 -15.78 2.40 -0.54
CA LYS A 91 -16.92 3.24 -0.10
C LYS A 91 -16.49 4.43 0.76
N ILE A 92 -15.39 5.06 0.39
CA ILE A 92 -14.86 6.25 1.06
C ILE A 92 -15.16 7.47 0.20
N GLU A 93 -15.82 8.46 0.79
CA GLU A 93 -16.15 9.73 0.15
C GLU A 93 -15.29 10.83 0.79
N ILE A 94 -14.34 11.37 0.02
CA ILE A 94 -13.53 12.51 0.47
C ILE A 94 -14.35 13.78 0.28
N PRO A 95 -14.42 14.68 1.29
CA PRO A 95 -15.10 15.97 1.16
C PRO A 95 -14.59 16.74 -0.05
N ALA A 96 -15.50 17.27 -0.87
CA ALA A 96 -15.15 17.96 -2.12
C ALA A 96 -14.10 19.08 -1.93
N PRO A 97 -14.20 19.96 -0.91
CA PRO A 97 -13.19 21.00 -0.69
C PRO A 97 -11.78 20.45 -0.44
N TYR A 98 -11.68 19.30 0.25
CA TYR A 98 -10.38 18.65 0.49
C TYR A 98 -9.86 17.96 -0.77
N LEU A 99 -10.75 17.30 -1.52
CA LEU A 99 -10.36 16.68 -2.79
C LEU A 99 -9.86 17.73 -3.79
N ASP A 100 -10.47 18.92 -3.83
CA ASP A 100 -10.02 20.03 -4.66
C ASP A 100 -8.64 20.53 -4.20
N TYR A 101 -8.43 20.68 -2.89
CA TYR A 101 -7.11 21.00 -2.32
C TYR A 101 -6.02 19.99 -2.73
N LEU A 102 -6.29 18.68 -2.60
CA LEU A 102 -5.37 17.60 -2.99
C LEU A 102 -5.01 17.60 -4.47
N ASN A 103 -5.93 18.03 -5.35
CA ASN A 103 -5.70 18.11 -6.80
C ASN A 103 -5.20 19.48 -7.25
N SER A 104 -5.07 20.45 -6.33
CA SER A 104 -4.62 21.79 -6.64
C SER A 104 -3.10 21.87 -6.78
N GLY A 105 -2.60 22.93 -7.44
CA GLY A 105 -1.17 23.27 -7.42
C GLY A 105 -0.69 23.88 -6.09
N HIS A 106 -1.58 23.99 -5.10
CA HIS A 106 -1.34 24.63 -3.80
C HIS A 106 -1.27 23.63 -2.65
N PHE A 107 -1.34 22.33 -2.93
CA PHE A 107 -1.15 21.29 -1.92
C PHE A 107 0.18 21.47 -1.20
N ARG A 108 0.12 21.57 0.12
CA ARG A 108 1.28 21.61 1.01
C ARG A 108 1.35 20.31 1.82
N PRO A 109 2.46 19.58 1.74
CA PRO A 109 2.64 18.33 2.48
C PRO A 109 2.94 18.55 3.96
N GLU A 110 3.26 19.79 4.37
CA GLU A 110 3.55 20.13 5.76
C GLU A 110 2.50 21.12 6.28
N LEU A 111 1.96 20.85 7.46
CA LEU A 111 0.93 21.66 8.12
C LEU A 111 1.30 21.94 9.57
N THR A 112 1.38 23.23 9.94
CA THR A 112 1.50 23.65 11.33
C THR A 112 0.13 23.66 11.99
N VAL A 113 -0.05 22.79 12.99
CA VAL A 113 -1.27 22.79 13.83
C VAL A 113 -1.05 23.59 15.11
N PHE A 114 0.11 23.41 15.75
CA PHE A 114 0.53 24.14 16.94
C PHE A 114 1.88 24.81 16.69
N GLU A 115 2.01 26.11 16.98
CA GLU A 115 3.23 26.90 16.68
C GLU A 115 4.49 26.39 17.38
N SER A 116 4.33 25.76 18.56
CA SER A 116 5.44 25.25 19.38
C SER A 116 5.78 23.78 19.13
N GLU A 117 5.10 23.12 18.19
CA GLU A 117 5.25 21.68 17.95
C GLU A 117 5.72 21.38 16.51
N ALA A 118 6.05 20.11 16.27
CA ALA A 118 6.41 19.66 14.94
C ALA A 118 5.23 19.77 13.96
N HIS A 119 5.56 19.95 12.69
CA HIS A 119 4.58 19.98 11.62
C HIS A 119 3.96 18.60 11.40
N PHE A 120 2.66 18.58 11.09
CA PHE A 120 2.00 17.41 10.55
C PHE A 120 2.38 17.23 9.09
N ILE A 121 2.63 15.99 8.70
CA ILE A 121 2.77 15.59 7.31
C ILE A 121 1.38 15.22 6.78
N VAL A 122 0.91 15.95 5.78
CA VAL A 122 -0.38 15.74 5.12
C VAL A 122 -0.20 14.78 3.95
N TYR A 123 -1.04 13.75 3.90
CA TYR A 123 -1.00 12.75 2.86
C TYR A 123 -1.51 13.29 1.52
N ASP A 124 -0.78 13.01 0.45
CA ASP A 124 -1.28 13.20 -0.90
C ASP A 124 -2.36 12.15 -1.26
N LEU A 125 -3.04 12.33 -2.39
CA LEU A 125 -4.11 11.40 -2.79
C LEU A 125 -3.64 9.95 -2.98
N ALA A 126 -2.38 9.74 -3.38
CA ALA A 126 -1.82 8.41 -3.54
C ALA A 126 -1.58 7.76 -2.17
N GLU A 127 -1.00 8.49 -1.23
CA GLU A 127 -0.73 8.07 0.15
C GLU A 127 -2.01 7.74 0.92
N LEU A 128 -3.07 8.53 0.74
CA LEU A 128 -4.41 8.25 1.29
C LEU A 128 -4.95 6.89 0.83
N CYS A 129 -4.57 6.44 -0.37
CA CYS A 129 -4.98 5.18 -0.98
C CYS A 129 -3.99 4.02 -0.75
N GLU A 130 -2.93 4.23 0.02
CA GLU A 130 -2.01 3.15 0.39
C GLU A 130 -2.60 2.27 1.49
N PRO A 131 -2.26 0.97 1.49
CA PRO A 131 -2.63 0.10 2.59
C PRO A 131 -1.77 0.40 3.83
N THR A 132 -2.40 0.51 4.99
CA THR A 132 -1.77 0.51 6.31
C THR A 132 -2.31 -0.64 7.14
N VAL A 133 -1.57 -1.04 8.17
CA VAL A 133 -1.93 -2.15 9.06
C VAL A 133 -2.19 -1.61 10.47
N VAL A 134 -3.39 -1.88 10.98
CA VAL A 134 -3.75 -1.61 12.38
C VAL A 134 -4.19 -2.93 13.00
N ASP A 135 -3.47 -3.37 14.04
CA ASP A 135 -3.68 -4.64 14.74
C ASP A 135 -3.88 -5.85 13.82
N GLY A 136 -2.97 -5.97 12.84
CA GLY A 136 -2.94 -7.09 11.89
C GLY A 136 -4.01 -7.05 10.80
N LYS A 137 -4.87 -6.01 10.77
CA LYS A 137 -5.86 -5.81 9.71
C LYS A 137 -5.43 -4.68 8.79
N SER A 138 -5.60 -4.90 7.49
CA SER A 138 -5.26 -3.91 6.47
C SER A 138 -6.42 -2.95 6.21
N TYR A 139 -6.11 -1.65 6.22
CA TYR A 139 -7.00 -0.54 5.90
C TYR A 139 -6.35 0.35 4.85
N LEU A 140 -7.13 1.21 4.17
CA LEU A 140 -6.51 2.35 3.47
C LEU A 140 -6.05 3.37 4.51
N THR A 141 -4.95 4.09 4.25
CA THR A 141 -4.40 5.13 5.15
C THR A 141 -5.47 6.12 5.60
N VAL A 142 -6.31 6.58 4.67
CA VAL A 142 -7.43 7.50 4.96
C VAL A 142 -8.47 6.94 5.93
N ALA A 143 -8.61 5.61 6.02
CA ALA A 143 -9.59 4.92 6.86
C ALA A 143 -8.95 4.22 8.07
N GLN A 144 -7.71 4.55 8.43
CA GLN A 144 -7.00 3.82 9.49
C GLN A 144 -7.63 3.99 10.89
N LEU A 145 -8.35 5.10 11.14
CA LEU A 145 -9.12 5.27 12.38
C LEU A 145 -10.19 4.20 12.58
N LYS A 146 -10.71 3.60 11.50
CA LYS A 146 -11.59 2.43 11.59
C LYS A 146 -10.92 1.24 12.26
N GLY A 147 -9.61 1.05 12.01
CA GLY A 147 -8.81 0.05 12.70
C GLY A 147 -8.71 0.35 14.18
N PHE A 148 -8.24 1.55 14.53
CA PHE A 148 -8.07 1.96 15.93
C PHE A 148 -9.37 1.92 16.72
N ALA A 149 -10.46 2.43 16.15
CA ALA A 149 -11.78 2.41 16.77
C ALA A 149 -12.27 0.98 17.08
N HIS A 150 -12.08 0.03 16.15
CA HIS A 150 -12.43 -1.37 16.40
C HIS A 150 -11.59 -1.99 17.53
N SER A 151 -10.29 -1.71 17.56
CA SER A 151 -9.39 -2.23 18.59
C SER A 151 -9.70 -1.64 19.96
N LEU A 152 -9.92 -0.33 20.03
CA LEU A 152 -10.31 0.36 21.26
C LEU A 152 -11.68 -0.09 21.76
N ALA A 153 -12.66 -0.30 20.88
CA ALA A 153 -13.96 -0.84 21.27
C ALA A 153 -13.87 -2.27 21.86
N ALA A 154 -12.90 -3.08 21.42
CA ALA A 154 -12.67 -4.40 21.98
C ALA A 154 -12.04 -4.37 23.38
N LEU A 155 -11.17 -3.39 23.64
CA LEU A 155 -10.50 -3.20 24.94
C LEU A 155 -11.36 -2.42 25.94
N PHE A 156 -12.08 -1.42 25.44
CA PHE A 156 -12.90 -0.46 26.19
C PHE A 156 -14.29 -0.39 25.55
N PRO A 157 -15.21 -1.32 25.89
CA PRO A 157 -16.53 -1.41 25.28
C PRO A 157 -17.41 -0.19 25.53
N PHE A 158 -17.04 0.66 26.50
CA PHE A 158 -17.65 1.97 26.72
C PHE A 158 -16.54 3.03 26.64
N PRO A 159 -16.72 4.09 25.82
CA PRO A 159 -15.81 5.23 25.86
C PRO A 159 -15.80 5.82 27.29
N LYS A 160 -14.65 6.35 27.73
CA LYS A 160 -14.57 7.03 29.04
C LYS A 160 -15.61 8.14 29.05
N LYS A 161 -16.57 8.02 29.96
CA LYS A 161 -17.86 8.73 29.99
C LYS A 161 -17.77 10.27 30.14
N ASP A 162 -16.58 10.83 30.38
CA ASP A 162 -16.40 12.21 30.80
C ASP A 162 -15.50 13.07 29.87
N THR A 163 -14.93 12.53 28.78
CA THR A 163 -13.92 13.31 28.01
C THR A 163 -13.95 13.21 26.49
N SER A 164 -14.65 12.26 25.86
CA SER A 164 -14.55 12.09 24.40
C SER A 164 -15.79 12.61 23.66
N GLU A 165 -15.63 13.70 22.91
CA GLU A 165 -16.64 14.21 21.96
C GLU A 165 -17.02 13.22 20.85
N PHE A 166 -16.23 12.16 20.70
CA PHE A 166 -16.43 11.11 19.71
C PHE A 166 -16.71 9.77 20.37
N THR A 167 -17.66 9.03 19.80
CA THR A 167 -17.79 7.59 20.05
C THR A 167 -16.83 6.80 19.16
N TRP A 168 -16.52 5.54 19.51
CA TRP A 168 -15.75 4.66 18.63
C TRP A 168 -16.37 4.53 17.24
N ALA A 169 -17.70 4.46 17.16
CA ALA A 169 -18.42 4.42 15.88
C ALA A 169 -18.26 5.71 15.06
N MET A 170 -18.16 6.87 15.71
CA MET A 170 -17.89 8.13 15.00
C MET A 170 -16.44 8.18 14.50
N LEU A 171 -15.47 7.80 15.35
CA LEU A 171 -14.07 7.74 14.94
C LEU A 171 -13.84 6.79 13.77
N SER A 172 -14.59 5.68 13.68
CA SER A 172 -14.45 4.75 12.56
C SER A 172 -14.90 5.30 11.20
N GLU A 173 -15.68 6.39 11.19
CA GLU A 173 -16.15 7.06 9.98
C GLU A 173 -15.35 8.34 9.67
N CYS A 174 -14.46 8.77 10.57
CA CYS A 174 -13.57 9.92 10.35
C CYS A 174 -12.44 9.58 9.36
N LEU A 175 -12.02 10.57 8.58
CA LEU A 175 -10.99 10.40 7.54
C LEU A 175 -9.66 10.96 8.00
N VAL A 176 -8.63 10.12 8.06
CA VAL A 176 -7.27 10.55 8.37
C VAL A 176 -6.64 11.21 7.16
N ILE A 177 -6.03 12.37 7.36
CA ILE A 177 -5.44 13.19 6.32
C ILE A 177 -3.96 13.48 6.53
N GLY A 178 -3.42 13.21 7.72
CA GLY A 178 -2.01 13.40 8.00
C GLY A 178 -1.58 12.80 9.32
N TYR A 179 -0.31 12.98 9.65
CA TYR A 179 0.28 12.46 10.89
C TYR A 179 1.42 13.34 11.40
N GLU A 180 1.68 13.26 12.70
CA GLU A 180 2.89 13.75 13.34
C GLU A 180 3.31 12.69 14.38
N GLY A 181 4.47 12.07 14.20
CA GLY A 181 4.84 10.91 15.01
C GLY A 181 3.78 9.80 14.95
N THR A 182 3.16 9.50 16.09
CA THR A 182 2.02 8.57 16.20
C THR A 182 0.66 9.26 16.13
N ARG A 183 0.60 10.59 16.25
CA ARG A 183 -0.65 11.36 16.23
C ARG A 183 -1.23 11.41 14.83
N LEU A 184 -2.54 11.28 14.72
CA LEU A 184 -3.25 11.28 13.44
C LEU A 184 -4.11 12.51 13.31
N LEU A 185 -3.92 13.27 12.23
CA LEU A 185 -4.78 14.38 11.87
C LEU A 185 -5.96 13.86 11.04
N PHE A 186 -7.19 14.18 11.42
CA PHE A 186 -8.39 13.69 10.75
C PHE A 186 -9.45 14.77 10.55
N ILE A 187 -10.34 14.53 9.58
CA ILE A 187 -11.54 15.33 9.31
C ILE A 187 -12.69 14.79 10.14
N ASP A 188 -13.35 15.67 10.88
CA ASP A 188 -14.56 15.34 11.62
C ASP A 188 -15.67 14.86 10.67
N CYS A 189 -16.18 13.64 10.87
CA CYS A 189 -17.24 13.07 10.04
C CYS A 189 -18.60 13.78 10.20
N ARG A 190 -18.79 14.58 11.26
CA ARG A 190 -20.05 15.28 11.56
C ARG A 190 -20.29 16.47 10.64
N ASP A 191 -19.23 17.25 10.37
CA ASP A 191 -19.30 18.46 9.55
C ASP A 191 -18.48 18.37 8.25
N ASN A 192 -17.62 17.36 8.12
CA ASN A 192 -16.71 17.15 7.00
C ASN A 192 -15.78 18.34 6.72
N ASN A 193 -15.44 19.12 7.75
CA ASN A 193 -14.70 20.36 7.63
C ASN A 193 -13.69 20.56 8.75
N ASP A 194 -14.06 20.33 10.01
CA ASP A 194 -13.20 20.62 11.15
C ASP A 194 -12.10 19.57 11.30
N LEU A 195 -10.90 20.02 11.68
CA LEU A 195 -9.74 19.15 11.86
C LEU A 195 -9.50 18.84 13.32
N TRP A 196 -9.20 17.58 13.58
CA TRP A 196 -8.98 17.02 14.90
C TRP A 196 -7.75 16.12 14.91
N ILE A 197 -7.16 15.93 16.08
CA ILE A 197 -6.04 15.03 16.30
C ILE A 197 -6.53 13.85 17.13
N PHE A 198 -6.17 12.64 16.69
CA PHE A 198 -6.34 11.41 17.46
C PHE A 198 -4.98 10.96 17.99
N HIS A 199 -4.94 10.58 19.26
CA HIS A 199 -3.76 10.13 19.98
C HIS A 199 -3.85 8.61 20.24
N PRO A 200 -3.20 7.75 19.42
CA PRO A 200 -3.39 6.30 19.53
C PRO A 200 -2.97 5.69 20.88
N ASP A 201 -2.01 6.30 21.57
CA ASP A 201 -1.48 5.79 22.84
C ASP A 201 -2.48 5.90 24.00
N GLY A 202 -3.39 6.88 23.94
CA GLY A 202 -4.43 7.10 24.95
C GLY A 202 -5.86 6.85 24.45
N GLY A 203 -6.06 6.88 23.13
CA GLY A 203 -7.38 6.92 22.50
C GLY A 203 -8.09 8.26 22.65
N ASP A 204 -7.37 9.30 23.09
CA ASP A 204 -7.90 10.65 23.28
C ASP A 204 -7.94 11.42 21.95
N VAL A 205 -8.80 12.44 21.91
CA VAL A 205 -8.97 13.33 20.76
C VAL A 205 -8.80 14.77 21.18
N GLU A 206 -8.26 15.58 20.28
CA GLU A 206 -7.96 16.99 20.51
C GLU A 206 -8.44 17.83 19.32
N GLN A 207 -9.20 18.88 19.62
CA GLN A 207 -9.70 19.79 18.59
C GLN A 207 -8.58 20.73 18.12
N THR A 208 -8.50 20.96 16.82
CA THR A 208 -7.62 22.01 16.27
C THR A 208 -8.43 23.28 15.96
N HIS A 209 -7.73 24.38 15.68
CA HIS A 209 -8.36 25.61 15.16
C HIS A 209 -8.48 25.63 13.62
N LEU A 210 -8.13 24.52 12.96
CA LEU A 210 -8.04 24.43 11.51
C LEU A 210 -9.27 23.79 10.90
N THR A 211 -9.54 24.16 9.65
CA THR A 211 -10.61 23.57 8.83
C THR A 211 -10.08 23.24 7.45
N ILE A 212 -10.72 22.29 6.78
CA ILE A 212 -10.45 21.97 5.37
C ILE A 212 -10.59 23.22 4.50
N THR A 213 -11.62 24.02 4.73
CA THR A 213 -11.85 25.25 3.96
C THR A 213 -10.66 26.21 4.09
N ALA A 214 -10.12 26.38 5.31
CA ALA A 214 -8.94 27.20 5.53
C ALA A 214 -7.68 26.64 4.86
N LEU A 215 -7.51 25.31 4.75
CA LEU A 215 -6.41 24.71 3.98
C LEU A 215 -6.51 25.05 2.49
N SER A 216 -7.73 25.02 1.95
CA SER A 216 -8.00 25.32 0.53
C SER A 216 -7.86 26.81 0.18
N GLU A 217 -8.05 27.71 1.16
CA GLU A 217 -8.07 29.16 0.96
C GLU A 217 -6.71 29.85 1.18
N GLN A 218 -5.69 29.16 1.70
CA GLN A 218 -4.33 29.68 1.86
C GLN A 218 -3.63 29.92 0.51
N THR A 219 -4.09 30.95 -0.18
CA THR A 219 -3.50 31.53 -1.40
C THR A 219 -2.51 32.61 -0.98
N PRO A 220 -1.27 32.65 -1.51
CA PRO A 220 -0.36 33.78 -1.28
C PRO A 220 -0.88 35.09 -1.90
#